data_AF-A0A3N2P4Y8-F1
#
_entry.id   AF-A0A3N2P4Y8-F1
#
_cell.length_a   1.000
_cell.length_b   1.000
_cell.length_c   1.000
_cell.angle_alpha   90.00
_cell.angle_beta   90.00
_cell.angle_gamma   90.00
#
_symmetry.space_group_name_H-M   'P 1'
#
loop_
_entity.id
_entity.type
_entity.pdbx_description
1 polymer ?
#
loop_
_entity_poly.entity_id
_entity_poly.type
_entity_poly.pdbx_seq_one_letter_code
_entity_poly.pdbx_strand_id
1 'polypeptide(L)'
;MSSERAAAWDVDGFRKYVIGHAQRARVAHDQASLAKLTKIDSGLLGRYFRGEIQPGPANLRRIQTAIPGTTMQELLVLAGRAERGQFDQPQVSHPLAQEVDRLLGDKSPLPEEERRLLVEMLERILDKYSNVQRIA
;
A
#
# COMPACT_ATOMS: atom_id res chain seq x y z
N MET A 1 18.50 21.98 7.01
CA MET A 1 18.51 20.95 5.96
C MET A 1 18.53 19.61 6.66
N SER A 2 17.36 19.02 6.89
CA SER A 2 17.27 17.70 7.53
C SER A 2 17.70 16.64 6.53
N SER A 3 18.81 15.98 6.82
CA SER A 3 19.21 14.76 6.10
C SER A 3 18.21 13.68 6.49
N GLU A 4 17.23 13.47 5.62
CA GLU A 4 16.31 12.34 5.70
C GLU A 4 17.16 11.07 5.61
N ARG A 5 17.35 10.38 6.75
CA ARG A 5 18.04 9.08 6.77
C ARG A 5 17.14 8.10 6.00
N ALA A 6 17.51 7.76 4.77
CA ALA A 6 16.84 6.70 4.05
C ALA A 6 16.91 5.41 4.89
N ALA A 7 15.74 4.78 5.11
CA ALA A 7 15.68 3.51 5.80
C ALA A 7 16.55 2.47 5.08
N ALA A 8 17.26 1.63 5.84
CA ALA A 8 18.13 0.60 5.26
C ALA A 8 17.30 -0.35 4.38
N TRP A 9 17.68 -0.47 3.12
CA TRP A 9 17.00 -1.35 2.17
C TRP A 9 17.27 -2.82 2.50
N ASP A 10 16.24 -3.53 2.95
CA ASP A 10 16.28 -4.99 3.18
C ASP A 10 16.05 -5.75 1.86
N VAL A 11 17.10 -5.85 1.04
CA VAL A 11 17.05 -6.50 -0.28
C VAL A 11 16.57 -7.96 -0.17
N ASP A 12 17.11 -8.71 0.79
CA ASP A 12 16.78 -10.12 0.99
C ASP A 12 15.36 -10.30 1.50
N GLY A 13 14.93 -9.47 2.45
CA GLY A 13 13.56 -9.44 2.95
C GLY A 13 12.58 -9.09 1.83
N PHE A 14 12.86 -8.05 1.05
CA PHE A 14 12.06 -7.66 -0.11
C PHE A 14 11.90 -8.80 -1.11
N ARG A 15 13.02 -9.44 -1.52
CA ARG A 15 13.00 -10.56 -2.45
C ARG A 15 12.18 -11.73 -1.90
N LYS A 16 12.44 -12.15 -0.67
CA LYS A 16 11.73 -13.26 -0.01
C LYS A 16 10.23 -12.98 0.13
N TYR A 17 9.87 -11.76 0.47
CA TYR A 17 8.48 -11.34 0.61
C TYR A 17 7.73 -11.43 -0.73
N VAL A 18 8.26 -10.82 -1.79
CA VAL A 18 7.64 -10.80 -3.12
C VAL A 18 7.50 -12.23 -3.68
N ILE A 19 8.59 -13.01 -3.68
CA ILE A 19 8.59 -14.38 -4.22
C ILE A 19 7.71 -15.29 -3.35
N GLY A 20 7.82 -15.21 -2.03
CA GLY A 20 7.06 -16.05 -1.11
C GLY A 20 5.55 -15.83 -1.23
N HIS A 21 5.09 -14.58 -1.37
CA HIS A 21 3.68 -14.30 -1.63
C HIS A 21 3.23 -14.79 -3.00
N ALA A 22 4.01 -14.55 -4.05
CA ALA A 22 3.65 -15.00 -5.40
C ALA A 22 3.55 -16.53 -5.52
N GLN A 23 4.46 -17.25 -4.85
CA GLN A 23 4.45 -18.72 -4.81
C GLN A 23 3.29 -19.26 -3.97
N ARG A 24 3.03 -18.69 -2.78
CA ARG A 24 1.88 -19.08 -1.94
C ARG A 24 0.54 -18.88 -2.65
N ALA A 25 0.40 -17.76 -3.37
CA ALA A 25 -0.78 -17.47 -4.18
C ALA A 25 -0.82 -18.24 -5.51
N ARG A 26 0.24 -18.99 -5.86
CA ARG A 26 0.38 -19.73 -7.14
C ARG A 26 0.20 -18.84 -8.37
N VAL A 27 0.64 -17.59 -8.30
CA VAL A 27 0.51 -16.60 -9.40
C VAL A 27 1.80 -16.39 -10.19
N ALA A 28 2.95 -16.75 -9.61
CA ALA A 28 4.24 -16.79 -10.32
C ALA A 28 5.17 -17.83 -9.67
N HIS A 29 6.00 -18.46 -10.50
CA HIS A 29 6.92 -19.53 -10.09
C HIS A 29 8.38 -19.22 -10.38
N ASP A 30 8.63 -18.21 -11.22
CA ASP A 30 9.94 -17.75 -11.64
C ASP A 30 9.93 -16.23 -11.87
N GLN A 31 11.10 -15.65 -12.15
CA GLN A 31 11.21 -14.21 -12.40
C GLN A 31 10.47 -13.76 -13.67
N ALA A 32 10.38 -14.62 -14.69
CA ALA A 32 9.72 -14.29 -15.96
C ALA A 32 8.19 -14.21 -15.82
N SER A 33 7.58 -15.15 -15.10
CA SER A 33 6.16 -15.12 -14.73
C SER A 33 5.85 -13.93 -13.82
N LEU A 34 6.75 -13.59 -12.89
CA LEU A 34 6.60 -12.41 -12.04
C LEU A 34 6.66 -11.10 -12.85
N ALA A 35 7.55 -11.01 -13.84
CA ALA A 35 7.65 -9.87 -14.75
C ALA A 35 6.36 -9.67 -15.55
N LYS A 36 5.80 -10.76 -16.10
CA LYS A 36 4.52 -10.74 -16.82
C LYS A 36 3.36 -10.31 -15.93
N LEU A 37 3.29 -10.89 -14.72
CA LEU A 37 2.24 -10.60 -13.74
C LEU A 37 2.25 -9.14 -13.29
N THR A 38 3.43 -8.61 -12.97
CA THR A 38 3.59 -7.25 -12.43
C THR A 38 3.69 -6.18 -13.52
N LYS A 39 3.85 -6.56 -14.79
CA LYS A 39 4.19 -5.65 -15.90
C LYS A 39 5.44 -4.82 -15.60
N ILE A 40 6.42 -5.44 -14.96
CA ILE A 40 7.75 -4.87 -14.69
C ILE A 40 8.75 -5.69 -15.52
N ASP A 41 9.70 -5.02 -16.16
CA ASP A 41 10.75 -5.69 -16.91
C ASP A 41 11.50 -6.71 -16.04
N SER A 42 11.80 -7.88 -16.61
CA SER A 42 12.47 -8.96 -15.88
C SER A 42 13.88 -8.55 -15.46
N GLY A 43 14.62 -7.82 -16.30
CA GLY A 43 15.92 -7.28 -15.96
C GLY A 43 15.83 -6.34 -14.77
N LEU A 44 14.87 -5.41 -14.80
CA LEU A 44 14.61 -4.46 -13.72
C LEU A 44 14.24 -5.15 -12.39
N LEU A 45 13.37 -6.18 -12.41
CA LEU A 45 13.10 -7.01 -11.22
C LEU A 45 14.37 -7.67 -10.69
N GLY A 46 15.23 -8.18 -11.57
CA GLY A 46 16.52 -8.76 -11.20
C GLY A 46 17.43 -7.75 -10.51
N ARG A 47 17.46 -6.50 -10.99
CA ARG A 47 18.24 -5.41 -10.37
C ARG A 47 17.69 -5.05 -8.98
N TYR A 48 16.37 -5.11 -8.77
CA TYR A 48 15.77 -4.97 -7.44
C TYR A 48 16.23 -6.09 -6.51
N PHE A 49 16.14 -7.34 -6.95
CA PHE A 49 16.49 -8.51 -6.12
C PHE A 49 17.98 -8.66 -5.83
N ARG A 50 18.85 -7.94 -6.55
CA ARG A 50 20.29 -7.88 -6.30
C ARG A 50 20.76 -6.63 -5.55
N GLY A 51 19.84 -5.74 -5.18
CA GLY A 51 20.23 -4.52 -4.46
C GLY A 51 20.83 -3.43 -5.35
N GLU A 52 20.76 -3.55 -6.68
CA GLU A 52 21.42 -2.62 -7.60
C GLU A 52 20.63 -1.31 -7.80
N ILE A 53 19.31 -1.37 -7.67
CA ILE A 53 18.42 -0.22 -7.82
C ILE A 53 17.19 -0.38 -6.94
N GLN A 54 16.85 0.66 -6.19
CA GLN A 54 15.72 0.63 -5.28
C GLN A 54 14.38 0.76 -6.06
N PRO A 55 13.38 -0.10 -5.84
CA PRO A 55 12.09 0.01 -6.52
C PRO A 55 11.38 1.32 -6.12
N GLY A 56 10.81 2.01 -7.11
CA GLY A 56 10.01 3.23 -6.89
C GLY A 56 8.54 2.93 -6.52
N PRO A 57 7.81 3.90 -5.93
CA PRO A 57 6.42 3.70 -5.47
C PRO A 57 5.46 3.18 -6.55
N ALA A 58 5.62 3.63 -7.80
CA ALA A 58 4.80 3.15 -8.92
C ALA A 58 5.00 1.65 -9.20
N ASN A 59 6.24 1.16 -9.10
CA ASN A 59 6.55 -0.26 -9.29
C ASN A 59 6.15 -1.09 -8.07
N LEU A 60 6.27 -0.55 -6.85
CA LEU A 60 5.74 -1.18 -5.65
C LEU A 60 4.21 -1.34 -5.71
N ARG A 61 3.51 -0.35 -6.27
CA ARG A 61 2.05 -0.46 -6.52
C ARG A 61 1.71 -1.56 -7.51
N ARG A 62 2.48 -1.70 -8.59
CA ARG A 62 2.30 -2.80 -9.53
C ARG A 62 2.49 -4.18 -8.88
N ILE A 63 3.49 -4.31 -8.01
CA ILE A 63 3.73 -5.53 -7.22
C ILE A 63 2.53 -5.78 -6.28
N GLN A 64 2.10 -4.77 -5.53
CA GLN A 64 0.96 -4.87 -4.61
C GLN A 64 -0.31 -5.33 -5.31
N THR A 65 -0.67 -4.70 -6.43
CA THR A 65 -1.89 -5.02 -7.18
C THR A 65 -1.86 -6.42 -7.76
N ALA A 66 -0.68 -6.90 -8.17
CA ALA A 66 -0.57 -8.16 -8.89
C ALA A 66 -0.35 -9.38 -7.99
N ILE A 67 0.11 -9.19 -6.75
CA ILE A 67 0.46 -10.29 -5.83
C ILE A 67 -0.44 -10.27 -4.59
N PRO A 68 -1.40 -11.22 -4.48
CA PRO A 68 -2.30 -11.31 -3.34
C PRO A 68 -1.57 -11.44 -1.99
N GLY A 69 -2.12 -10.77 -0.97
CA GLY A 69 -1.60 -10.78 0.39
C GLY A 69 -0.36 -9.92 0.61
N THR A 70 0.13 -9.21 -0.41
CA THR A 70 1.14 -8.16 -0.22
C THR A 70 0.50 -6.85 0.19
N THR A 71 1.19 -6.07 1.03
CA THR A 71 0.72 -4.73 1.45
C THR A 71 1.69 -3.65 0.97
N MET A 72 1.16 -2.47 0.64
CA MET A 72 2.00 -1.34 0.24
C MET A 72 2.94 -0.92 1.38
N GLN A 73 2.46 -0.95 2.63
CA GLN A 73 3.26 -0.69 3.82
C GLN A 73 4.50 -1.58 3.88
N GLU A 74 4.33 -2.90 3.81
CA GLU A 74 5.44 -3.84 3.92
C GLU A 74 6.41 -3.71 2.74
N LEU A 75 5.87 -3.49 1.53
CA LEU A 75 6.68 -3.24 0.34
C LEU A 75 7.52 -1.96 0.44
N LEU A 76 6.97 -0.88 1.01
CA LEU A 76 7.70 0.37 1.22
C LEU A 76 8.80 0.21 2.27
N VAL A 77 8.50 -0.44 3.40
CA VAL A 77 9.47 -0.72 4.46
C VAL A 77 10.60 -1.60 3.94
N LEU A 78 10.28 -2.74 3.33
CA LEU A 78 11.28 -3.67 2.81
C LEU A 78 12.08 -3.07 1.67
N ALA A 79 11.50 -2.16 0.89
CA ALA A 79 12.23 -1.43 -0.14
C ALA A 79 13.13 -0.31 0.43
N GLY A 80 13.14 -0.03 1.73
CA GLY A 80 13.88 1.10 2.33
C GLY A 80 13.28 2.47 2.01
N ARG A 81 11.99 2.52 1.64
CA ARG A 81 11.24 3.74 1.29
C ARG A 81 10.45 4.31 2.46
N ALA A 82 10.33 3.55 3.56
CA ALA A 82 9.64 3.92 4.77
C ALA A 82 10.31 3.25 5.98
N GLU A 83 10.20 3.85 7.16
CA GLU A 83 10.71 3.25 8.40
C GLU A 83 9.71 2.23 8.98
N ARG A 84 10.21 1.17 9.63
CA ARG A 84 9.34 0.32 10.47
C ARG A 84 8.75 1.19 11.58
N GLY A 85 7.44 1.15 11.76
CA GLY A 85 6.74 2.01 12.70
C GLY A 85 6.21 3.32 12.12
N GLN A 86 6.60 3.71 10.91
CA GLN A 86 6.03 4.90 10.23
C GLN A 86 4.52 4.77 10.04
N PHE A 87 4.03 3.54 9.91
CA PHE A 87 2.61 3.21 9.77
C PHE A 87 2.00 2.66 11.08
N ASP A 88 2.82 2.44 12.12
CA ASP A 88 2.35 2.00 13.44
C ASP A 88 1.95 3.19 14.33
N GLN A 89 2.07 4.43 13.82
CA GLN A 89 1.43 5.54 14.50
C GLN A 89 -0.07 5.24 14.52
N PRO A 90 -0.71 5.16 15.71
CA PRO A 90 -2.15 5.22 15.74
C PRO A 90 -2.49 6.51 15.00
N GLN A 91 -3.20 6.41 13.88
CA GLN A 91 -3.91 7.57 13.37
C GLN A 91 -4.61 8.12 14.60
N VAL A 92 -4.23 9.32 15.03
CA VAL A 92 -4.91 10.00 16.12
C VAL A 92 -6.34 10.10 15.62
N SER A 93 -7.15 9.12 16.01
CA SER A 93 -8.48 8.96 15.46
C SER A 93 -9.24 10.07 16.12
N HIS A 94 -9.42 11.14 15.36
CA HIS A 94 -10.18 12.29 15.77
C HIS A 94 -11.50 11.74 16.34
N PRO A 95 -12.03 12.25 17.46
CA PRO A 95 -13.25 11.71 18.05
C PRO A 95 -14.41 11.57 17.04
N LEU A 96 -14.45 12.48 16.05
CA LEU A 96 -15.36 12.40 14.91
C LEU A 96 -15.15 11.16 14.02
N ALA A 97 -13.92 10.75 13.74
CA ALA A 97 -13.64 9.55 12.94
C ALA A 97 -14.14 8.28 13.64
N GLN A 98 -13.96 8.18 14.96
CA GLN A 98 -14.50 7.08 15.75
C GLN A 98 -16.04 7.03 15.70
N GLU A 99 -16.68 8.20 15.77
CA GLU A 99 -18.13 8.28 15.69
C GLU A 99 -18.64 7.96 14.28
N VAL A 100 -17.95 8.42 13.23
CA VAL A 100 -18.27 8.06 11.84
C VAL A 100 -18.12 6.56 11.61
N ASP A 101 -17.05 5.93 12.10
CA ASP A 101 -16.87 4.48 12.03
C ASP A 101 -18.00 3.73 12.73
N ARG A 102 -18.43 4.22 13.91
CA ARG A 102 -19.58 3.66 14.64
C ARG A 102 -20.88 3.81 13.85
N LEU A 103 -21.12 4.97 13.23
CA LEU A 103 -22.33 5.26 12.47
C LEU A 103 -22.39 4.54 11.12
N LEU A 104 -21.23 4.18 10.53
CA LEU A 104 -21.16 3.48 9.25
C LEU A 104 -20.99 1.97 9.38
N GLY A 105 -20.54 1.47 10.53
CA GLY A 105 -20.28 0.05 10.76
C GLY A 105 -21.53 -0.84 10.86
N ASP A 106 -21.30 -2.16 10.93
CA ASP A 106 -22.36 -3.18 10.94
C ASP A 106 -23.34 -3.07 12.12
N LYS A 107 -22.90 -2.45 13.23
CA LYS A 107 -23.70 -2.18 14.43
C LYS A 107 -24.23 -0.75 14.48
N SER A 108 -24.35 -0.10 13.32
CA SER A 108 -24.80 1.28 13.23
C SER A 108 -26.17 1.45 13.90
N PRO A 109 -26.34 2.50 14.73
CA PRO A 109 -27.65 2.87 15.26
C PRO A 109 -28.54 3.55 14.21
N LEU A 110 -28.01 3.87 13.03
CA LEU A 110 -28.76 4.57 11.98
C LEU A 110 -29.59 3.59 11.14
N PRO A 111 -30.81 3.99 10.74
CA PRO A 111 -31.53 3.34 9.65
C PRO A 111 -30.70 3.29 8.38
N GLU A 112 -30.92 2.27 7.54
CA GLU A 112 -30.13 2.05 6.33
C GLU A 112 -30.14 3.25 5.37
N GLU A 113 -31.29 3.92 5.22
CA GLU A 113 -31.44 5.10 4.38
C GLU A 113 -30.60 6.28 4.88
N GLU A 114 -30.62 6.55 6.18
CA GLU A 114 -29.79 7.60 6.80
C GLU A 114 -28.30 7.29 6.71
N ARG A 115 -27.92 6.01 6.87
CA ARG A 115 -26.55 5.56 6.68
C ARG A 115 -26.05 5.78 5.25
N ARG A 116 -26.89 5.52 4.24
CA ARG A 116 -26.56 5.80 2.83
C ARG A 116 -26.36 7.29 2.58
N LEU A 117 -27.24 8.14 3.12
CA LEU A 117 -27.11 9.59 3.02
C LEU A 117 -25.80 10.11 3.65
N LEU A 118 -25.40 9.54 4.80
CA LEU A 118 -24.14 9.88 5.44
C LEU A 118 -22.93 9.50 4.56
N VAL A 119 -22.95 8.33 3.93
CA VAL A 119 -21.90 7.90 2.99
C VAL A 119 -21.81 8.88 1.81
N GLU A 120 -22.93 9.15 1.13
CA GLU A 120 -22.96 10.06 -0.03
C GLU A 120 -22.45 11.47 0.30
N MET A 121 -22.81 11.98 1.48
CA MET A 121 -22.34 13.28 1.95
C MET A 121 -20.82 13.27 2.18
N LEU A 122 -20.29 12.26 2.89
CA LEU A 122 -18.86 12.14 3.16
C LEU A 122 -18.06 11.97 1.87
N GLU A 123 -18.52 11.12 0.96
CA GLU A 123 -17.91 10.95 -0.37
C GLU A 123 -17.87 12.27 -1.15
N ARG A 124 -18.97 13.03 -1.17
CA ARG A 124 -19.03 14.33 -1.85
C ARG A 124 -18.08 15.37 -1.25
N ILE A 125 -17.90 15.36 0.07
CA ILE A 125 -16.95 16.25 0.75
C ILE A 125 -15.53 15.84 0.39
N LEU A 126 -15.20 14.54 0.52
CA LEU A 126 -13.87 14.02 0.26
C LEU A 126 -13.44 14.16 -1.21
N ASP A 127 -14.37 13.99 -2.15
CA ASP A 127 -14.10 14.09 -3.59
C ASP A 127 -13.52 15.47 -3.97
N LYS A 128 -14.00 16.53 -3.32
CA LYS A 128 -13.47 17.90 -3.50
C LYS A 128 -11.99 18.03 -3.10
N TYR A 129 -11.52 17.23 -2.14
CA TYR A 129 -10.17 17.30 -1.60
C TYR A 129 -9.24 16.23 -2.21
N SER A 130 -9.74 15.10 -2.69
CA SER A 130 -8.93 14.07 -3.37
C SER A 130 -8.37 14.52 -4.72
N ASN A 131 -9.01 15.47 -5.40
CA ASN A 131 -8.48 16.06 -6.63
C ASN A 131 -7.34 17.06 -6.40
N VAL A 132 -7.27 17.68 -5.21
CA VAL A 132 -6.21 18.64 -4.87
C VAL A 132 -4.88 17.92 -4.56
N GLN A 133 -4.93 16.73 -3.99
CA GLN A 133 -3.73 15.93 -3.69
C GLN A 133 -3.09 15.22 -4.89
N ARG A 134 -3.72 15.22 -6.08
CA ARG A 134 -3.12 14.66 -7.31
C ARG A 134 -2.27 15.67 -8.09
N ILE A 135 -2.30 16.96 -7.71
CA ILE A 135 -1.63 18.07 -8.42
C ILE A 135 -0.46 18.64 -7.58
N ALA A 136 -0.23 18.14 -6.37
CA ALA A 136 0.88 18.54 -5.50
C ALA A 136 2.05 17.54 -5.56
#